data_AF-D8G350-F1
#
_entry.id   AF-D8G350-F1
#
_cell.length_a   1.000
_cell.length_b   1.000
_cell.length_c   1.000
_cell.angle_alpha   90.00
_cell.angle_beta   90.00
_cell.angle_gamma   90.00
#
_symmetry.space_group_name_H-M   'P 1'
#
loop_
_entity.id
_entity.type
_entity.pdbx_description
1 polymer ?
#
loop_
_entity_poly.entity_id
_entity_poly.type
_entity_poly.pdbx_seq_one_letter_code
_entity_poly.pdbx_strand_id
1 'polypeptide(L)'
;MKYLLDTDRISFLQRRSGLEFTRLTARMSQHSPSDFALSVVSFHEQVLGAHDFINRAKTNTETLRGYTLLLEILQGFAQAPVFPFDPVAIAIFEQMRSQRVRVSTMDLRIAAIAISRNLVLLTRNFSDFSKIPGLKIEDWTV
;
A
#
# COMPACT_ATOMS: atom_id res chain seq x y z
N MET A 1 -14.48 7.42 2.04
CA MET A 1 -13.25 6.62 2.27
C MET A 1 -12.74 6.93 3.66
N LYS A 2 -12.34 5.90 4.40
CA LYS A 2 -11.85 5.97 5.79
C LYS A 2 -10.44 5.41 5.91
N TYR A 3 -10.09 4.44 5.05
CA TYR A 3 -8.86 3.67 5.15
C TYR A 3 -8.03 3.78 3.86
N LEU A 4 -6.72 3.94 4.03
CA LEU A 4 -5.72 3.76 2.97
C LEU A 4 -5.00 2.44 3.21
N LEU A 5 -4.93 1.56 2.22
CA LEU A 5 -4.23 0.27 2.34
C LEU A 5 -2.75 0.43 1.98
N ASP A 6 -1.87 0.02 2.89
CA ASP A 6 -0.44 -0.20 2.59
C ASP A 6 -0.28 -1.55 1.88
N THR A 7 -0.35 -1.56 0.55
CA THR A 7 -0.29 -2.79 -0.23
C THR A 7 1.08 -3.43 -0.28
N ASP A 8 2.15 -2.74 0.10
CA ASP A 8 3.50 -3.30 0.08
C ASP A 8 3.72 -4.30 1.19
N ARG A 9 3.11 -4.03 2.35
CA ARG A 9 3.17 -4.92 3.50
C ARG A 9 1.92 -5.78 3.62
N ILE A 10 0.79 -5.43 3.00
CA ILE A 10 -0.45 -6.22 3.06
C ILE A 10 -0.64 -7.12 1.82
N SER A 11 0.22 -6.97 0.81
CA SER A 11 0.00 -7.31 -0.60
C SER A 11 -1.04 -8.37 -0.94
N PHE A 12 -1.85 -7.97 -1.94
CA PHE A 12 -2.50 -8.73 -3.01
C PHE A 12 -1.86 -10.08 -3.40
N LEU A 13 -0.57 -10.27 -3.11
CA LEU A 13 0.31 -11.35 -3.56
C LEU A 13 0.81 -12.25 -2.42
N GLN A 14 0.81 -11.77 -1.18
CA GLN A 14 1.27 -12.56 -0.04
C GLN A 14 0.11 -13.32 0.58
N ARG A 15 -0.07 -14.55 0.08
CA ARG A 15 -0.83 -15.64 0.71
C ARG A 15 -2.29 -15.27 1.04
N ARG A 16 -3.17 -15.39 0.02
CA ARG A 16 -4.63 -15.49 0.19
C ARG A 16 -5.11 -16.63 1.13
N SER A 17 -4.21 -17.31 1.83
CA SER A 17 -4.45 -18.50 2.65
C SER A 17 -3.86 -18.41 4.06
N GLY A 18 -3.27 -17.27 4.46
CA GLY A 18 -2.74 -17.08 5.82
C GLY A 18 -3.80 -16.62 6.82
N LEU A 19 -3.64 -16.98 8.11
CA LEU A 19 -4.52 -16.50 9.20
C LEU A 19 -4.63 -14.97 9.24
N GLU A 20 -3.53 -14.28 8.93
CA GLU A 20 -3.46 -12.82 8.81
C GLU A 20 -4.40 -12.28 7.73
N PHE A 21 -4.41 -12.90 6.55
CA PHE A 21 -5.30 -12.54 5.44
C PHE A 21 -6.76 -12.79 5.80
N THR A 22 -7.05 -13.90 6.49
CA THR A 22 -8.40 -14.21 6.97
C THR A 22 -8.89 -13.17 7.98
N ARG A 23 -8.05 -12.74 8.93
CA ARG A 23 -8.42 -11.69 9.91
C ARG A 23 -8.66 -10.36 9.23
N LEU A 24 -7.76 -9.95 8.34
CA LEU A 24 -7.89 -8.71 7.59
C LEU A 24 -9.20 -8.70 6.78
N THR A 25 -9.45 -9.75 6.00
CA THR A 25 -10.66 -9.86 5.17
C THR A 25 -11.94 -9.93 6.01
N ALA A 26 -11.92 -10.63 7.16
CA ALA A 26 -13.05 -10.69 8.08
C ALA A 26 -13.35 -9.32 8.73
N ARG A 27 -12.35 -8.49 9.00
CA ARG A 27 -12.58 -7.11 9.45
C ARG A 27 -13.04 -6.23 8.30
N MET A 28 -12.40 -6.32 7.13
CA MET A 28 -12.80 -5.55 5.94
C MET A 28 -14.25 -5.80 5.52
N SER A 29 -14.77 -7.04 5.67
CA SER A 29 -16.16 -7.38 5.36
C SER A 29 -17.19 -6.73 6.28
N GLN A 30 -16.77 -6.17 7.42
CA GLN A 30 -17.61 -5.38 8.32
C GLN A 30 -17.76 -3.91 7.87
N HIS A 31 -17.05 -3.52 6.81
CA HIS A 31 -17.05 -2.16 6.26
C HIS A 31 -17.51 -2.14 4.80
N SER A 32 -17.90 -0.97 4.30
CA SER A 32 -18.22 -0.80 2.89
C SER A 32 -16.95 -0.88 2.03
N PRO A 33 -16.94 -1.51 0.84
CA PRO A 33 -15.83 -1.42 -0.09
C PRO A 33 -15.40 0.02 -0.41
N SER A 34 -16.33 0.98 -0.39
CA SER A 34 -16.08 2.41 -0.60
C SER A 34 -15.34 3.10 0.56
N ASP A 35 -15.14 2.41 1.69
CA ASP A 35 -14.34 2.90 2.80
C ASP A 35 -12.83 2.72 2.56
N PHE A 36 -12.43 1.90 1.58
CA PHE A 36 -11.03 1.58 1.31
C PHE A 36 -10.52 2.27 0.04
N ALA A 37 -9.26 2.69 0.09
CA ALA A 37 -8.54 3.24 -1.04
C ALA A 37 -7.10 2.71 -1.09
N LEU A 38 -6.49 2.82 -2.26
CA LEU A 38 -5.08 2.55 -2.52
C LEU A 38 -4.35 3.86 -2.79
N SER A 39 -3.02 3.82 -2.77
CA SER A 39 -2.20 4.96 -3.18
C SER A 39 -1.50 4.67 -4.51
N VAL A 40 -1.23 5.73 -5.29
CA VAL A 40 -0.39 5.58 -6.49
C VAL A 40 1.04 5.15 -6.17
N VAL A 41 1.51 5.45 -4.95
CA VAL A 41 2.84 5.04 -4.47
C VAL A 41 2.87 3.52 -4.29
N SER A 42 1.83 2.97 -3.69
CA SER A 42 1.74 1.53 -3.48
C SER A 42 1.49 0.78 -4.80
N PHE A 43 0.84 1.39 -5.80
CA PHE A 43 0.82 0.87 -7.17
C PHE A 43 2.24 0.82 -7.77
N HIS A 44 2.99 1.92 -7.66
CA HIS A 44 4.36 2.02 -8.17
C HIS A 44 5.26 0.92 -7.59
N GLU A 45 5.18 0.67 -6.28
CA GLU A 45 5.96 -0.38 -5.64
C GLU A 45 5.61 -1.80 -6.15
N GLN A 46 4.32 -2.12 -6.29
CA GLN A 46 3.90 -3.42 -6.84
C GLN A 46 4.37 -3.60 -8.29
N VAL A 47 4.31 -2.54 -9.10
CA VAL A 47 4.81 -2.57 -10.49
C VAL A 47 6.32 -2.78 -10.53
N LEU A 48 7.09 -2.13 -9.66
CA LEU A 48 8.54 -2.37 -9.57
C LEU A 48 8.84 -3.82 -9.20
N GLY A 49 8.11 -4.41 -8.25
CA GLY A 49 8.27 -5.82 -7.87
C GLY A 49 7.98 -6.77 -9.04
N ALA A 50 6.90 -6.53 -9.79
CA ALA A 50 6.56 -7.33 -10.97
C ALA A 50 7.59 -7.15 -12.09
N HIS A 51 8.02 -5.91 -12.35
CA HIS A 51 9.03 -5.58 -13.34
C HIS A 51 10.37 -6.25 -13.04
N ASP A 52 10.84 -6.19 -11.80
CA ASP A 52 12.07 -6.85 -11.37
C ASP A 52 11.97 -8.38 -11.50
N PHE A 53 10.81 -8.96 -11.19
CA PHE A 53 10.57 -10.38 -11.39
C PHE A 53 10.66 -10.79 -12.87
N ILE A 54 10.00 -10.03 -13.76
CA ILE A 54 10.05 -10.27 -15.21
C ILE A 54 11.49 -10.19 -15.73
N ASN A 55 12.24 -9.17 -15.33
CA ASN A 55 13.62 -8.98 -15.80
C ASN A 55 14.61 -10.04 -15.31
N ARG A 56 14.31 -10.71 -14.19
CA ARG A 56 15.13 -11.80 -13.64
C ARG A 56 14.72 -13.18 -14.12
N ALA A 57 13.59 -13.30 -14.83
CA ALA A 57 13.08 -14.57 -15.33
C ALA A 57 14.07 -15.23 -16.30
N LYS A 58 14.34 -16.52 -16.11
CA LYS A 58 15.24 -17.32 -16.95
C LYS A 58 14.50 -18.35 -17.80
N THR A 59 13.23 -18.58 -17.50
CA THR A 59 12.37 -19.55 -18.17
C THR A 59 11.06 -18.92 -18.64
N ASN A 60 10.46 -19.49 -19.68
CA ASN A 60 9.14 -19.03 -20.16
C ASN A 60 8.05 -19.12 -19.08
N THR A 61 8.15 -20.10 -18.17
CA THR A 61 7.22 -20.24 -17.04
C THR A 61 7.35 -19.07 -16.06
N GLU A 62 8.57 -18.64 -15.75
CA GLU A 62 8.81 -17.45 -14.92
C GLU A 62 8.34 -16.18 -15.64
N THR A 63 8.64 -16.03 -16.93
CA THR A 63 8.15 -14.89 -17.72
C THR A 63 6.63 -14.81 -17.71
N LEU A 64 5.93 -15.93 -17.97
CA LEU A 64 4.47 -16.02 -17.89
C LEU A 64 3.97 -15.58 -16.51
N ARG A 65 4.56 -16.12 -15.44
CA ARG A 65 4.17 -15.76 -14.07
C ARG A 65 4.37 -14.27 -13.78
N GLY A 66 5.45 -13.67 -14.27
CA GLY A 66 5.72 -12.24 -14.10
C GLY A 66 4.68 -11.35 -14.80
N TYR A 67 4.29 -11.70 -16.02
CA TYR A 67 3.24 -10.96 -16.72
C TYR A 67 1.84 -11.20 -16.15
N THR A 68 1.54 -12.41 -15.68
CA THR A 68 0.29 -12.66 -14.93
C THR A 68 0.22 -11.79 -13.69
N LEU A 69 1.30 -11.72 -12.93
CA LEU A 69 1.44 -10.86 -11.76
C LEU A 69 1.18 -9.38 -12.10
N LEU A 70 1.82 -8.86 -13.15
CA LEU A 70 1.62 -7.48 -13.59
C LEU A 70 0.18 -7.20 -14.00
N LEU A 71 -0.48 -8.14 -14.69
CA LEU A 71 -1.88 -8.02 -15.07
C LEU A 71 -2.81 -8.00 -13.85
N GLU A 72 -2.56 -8.86 -12.86
CA GLU A 72 -3.32 -8.87 -11.59
C GLU A 72 -3.20 -7.55 -10.83
N ILE A 73 -2.00 -6.95 -10.80
CA ILE A 73 -1.78 -5.62 -10.20
C ILE A 73 -2.60 -4.57 -10.94
N LEU A 74 -2.52 -4.52 -12.27
CA LEU A 74 -3.29 -3.57 -13.07
C LEU A 74 -4.80 -3.68 -12.82
N GLN A 75 -5.33 -4.90 -12.84
CA GLN A 75 -6.76 -5.15 -12.63
C GLN A 75 -7.21 -4.83 -11.19
N GLY A 76 -6.38 -5.15 -10.20
CA GLY A 76 -6.67 -4.87 -8.80
C GLY A 76 -6.76 -3.37 -8.52
N PHE A 77 -5.81 -2.59 -9.03
CA PHE A 77 -5.80 -1.14 -8.84
C PHE A 77 -6.84 -0.41 -9.71
N ALA A 78 -7.20 -0.95 -10.88
CA ALA A 78 -8.27 -0.37 -11.71
C ALA A 78 -9.66 -0.46 -11.08
N GLN A 79 -9.87 -1.39 -10.15
CA GLN A 79 -11.16 -1.61 -9.47
C GLN A 79 -11.29 -0.88 -8.13
N ALA A 80 -10.21 -0.27 -7.63
CA ALA A 80 -10.18 0.42 -6.35
C ALA A 80 -9.99 1.92 -6.53
N PRO A 81 -10.51 2.77 -5.64
CA PRO A 81 -10.13 4.17 -5.61
C PRO A 81 -8.63 4.31 -5.35
N VAL A 82 -7.91 5.01 -6.22
CA VAL A 82 -6.47 5.27 -6.06
C VAL A 82 -6.23 6.76 -5.83
N PHE A 83 -5.63 7.11 -4.70
CA PHE A 83 -5.25 8.49 -4.41
C PHE A 83 -3.90 8.85 -5.03
N PRO A 84 -3.80 10.03 -5.68
CA PRO A 84 -2.55 10.53 -6.23
C PRO A 84 -1.63 11.05 -5.12
N PHE A 85 -0.34 11.14 -5.44
CA PHE A 85 0.62 11.93 -4.67
C PHE A 85 0.58 13.38 -5.17
N ASP A 86 -0.42 14.12 -4.72
CA ASP A 86 -0.76 15.47 -5.18
C ASP A 86 0.01 16.57 -4.42
N PRO A 87 -0.13 17.87 -4.79
CA PRO A 87 0.58 18.96 -4.11
C PRO A 87 0.33 19.06 -2.61
N VAL A 88 -0.86 18.66 -2.12
CA VAL A 88 -1.17 18.67 -0.69
C VAL A 88 -0.36 17.59 0.03
N ALA A 89 -0.28 16.39 -0.56
CA ALA A 89 0.58 15.33 -0.05
C ALA A 89 2.07 15.71 -0.12
N ILE A 90 2.52 16.40 -1.16
CA ILE A 90 3.92 16.88 -1.26
C ILE A 90 4.28 17.81 -0.11
N ALA A 91 3.42 18.79 0.22
CA ALA A 91 3.68 19.72 1.32
C ALA A 91 3.83 18.99 2.67
N ILE A 92 2.98 18.00 2.94
CA ILE A 92 3.06 17.17 4.15
C ILE A 92 4.33 16.32 4.16
N PHE A 93 4.69 15.74 3.01
CA PHE A 93 5.93 14.98 2.85
C PHE A 93 7.18 15.82 3.16
N GLU A 94 7.24 17.05 2.65
CA GLU A 94 8.33 17.99 2.92
C GLU A 94 8.40 18.38 4.40
N GLN A 95 7.26 18.56 5.06
CA GLN A 95 7.19 18.79 6.50
C GLN A 95 7.74 17.60 7.30
N MET A 96 7.36 16.37 6.96
CA MET A 96 7.91 15.19 7.64
C MET A 96 9.43 15.04 7.41
N ARG A 97 9.92 15.39 6.22
CA ARG A 97 11.36 15.40 5.93
C ARG A 97 12.11 16.46 6.73
N SER A 98 11.56 17.67 6.87
CA SER A 98 12.19 18.74 7.66
C SER A 98 12.25 18.39 9.15
N GLN A 99 11.26 17.64 9.64
CA GLN A 99 11.23 17.05 10.99
C GLN A 99 12.16 15.83 11.15
N ARG A 100 12.87 15.41 10.09
CA ARG A 100 13.81 14.28 10.10
C ARG A 100 13.17 12.96 10.55
N VAL A 101 11.91 12.73 10.19
CA VAL A 101 11.21 11.46 10.44
C VAL A 101 11.99 10.31 9.78
N ARG A 102 12.42 9.32 10.58
CA ARG A 102 13.28 8.20 10.14
C ARG A 102 12.44 7.03 9.62
N VAL A 103 11.83 7.22 8.46
CA VAL A 103 11.01 6.24 7.74
C VAL A 103 11.44 6.24 6.26
N SER A 104 11.19 5.14 5.53
CA SER A 104 11.56 5.06 4.12
C SER A 104 10.88 6.14 3.29
N THR A 105 11.47 6.52 2.15
CA THR A 105 10.91 7.59 1.31
C THR A 105 9.55 7.22 0.71
N MET A 106 9.32 5.95 0.35
CA MET A 106 8.01 5.53 -0.18
C MET A 106 6.96 5.52 0.93
N ASP A 107 7.28 4.96 2.10
CA ASP A 107 6.38 4.97 3.27
C ASP A 107 6.00 6.40 3.66
N LEU A 108 6.95 7.35 3.65
CA LEU A 108 6.65 8.77 3.90
C LEU A 108 5.69 9.37 2.86
N ARG A 109 5.76 8.95 1.59
CA ARG A 109 4.79 9.40 0.57
C ARG A 109 3.40 8.81 0.80
N ILE A 110 3.31 7.53 1.18
CA ILE A 110 2.04 6.88 1.57
C ILE A 110 1.42 7.59 2.78
N ALA A 111 2.22 7.82 3.82
CA ALA A 111 1.79 8.54 5.02
C ALA A 111 1.30 9.95 4.69
N ALA A 112 1.99 10.66 3.81
CA ALA A 112 1.58 11.99 3.39
C ALA A 112 0.21 11.98 2.69
N ILE A 113 -0.06 10.99 1.82
CA ILE A 113 -1.38 10.80 1.20
C ILE A 113 -2.43 10.54 2.29
N ALA A 114 -2.17 9.64 3.22
CA ALA A 114 -3.11 9.33 4.31
C ALA A 114 -3.45 10.56 5.15
N ILE A 115 -2.45 11.34 5.57
CA ILE A 115 -2.64 12.56 6.35
C ILE A 115 -3.40 13.61 5.54
N SER A 116 -3.03 13.83 4.26
CA SER A 116 -3.68 14.83 3.39
C SER A 116 -5.19 14.62 3.23
N ARG A 117 -5.63 13.36 3.33
CA ARG A 117 -7.03 12.95 3.18
C ARG A 117 -7.70 12.57 4.50
N ASN A 118 -7.02 12.76 5.64
CA ASN A 118 -7.48 12.37 6.98
C ASN A 118 -7.93 10.88 7.05
N LEU A 119 -7.17 10.00 6.40
CA LEU A 119 -7.41 8.56 6.36
C LEU A 119 -6.62 7.83 7.46
N VAL A 120 -7.13 6.67 7.87
CA VAL A 120 -6.39 5.69 8.67
C VAL A 120 -5.57 4.82 7.72
N LEU A 121 -4.26 4.75 7.92
CA LEU A 121 -3.40 3.83 7.18
C LEU A 121 -3.48 2.43 7.79
N LEU A 122 -3.99 1.47 7.03
CA LEU A 122 -3.93 0.05 7.39
C LEU A 122 -2.58 -0.49 6.97
N THR A 123 -1.75 -0.88 7.94
CA THR A 123 -0.38 -1.36 7.70
C THR A 123 0.05 -2.39 8.75
N ARG A 124 0.89 -3.35 8.35
CA ARG A 124 1.60 -4.23 9.29
C ARG A 124 2.90 -3.60 9.81
N ASN A 125 3.39 -2.54 9.17
CA ASN A 125 4.64 -1.90 9.56
C ASN A 125 4.43 -0.85 10.66
N PHE A 126 3.74 -1.25 11.74
CA PHE A 126 3.37 -0.36 12.83
C PHE A 126 4.58 0.34 13.45
N SER A 127 5.71 -0.37 13.59
CA SER A 127 6.98 0.17 14.09
C SER A 127 7.46 1.41 13.33
N ASP A 128 7.40 1.40 12.00
CA ASP A 128 7.89 2.53 11.22
C ASP A 128 6.86 3.64 11.14
N PHE A 129 5.61 3.31 10.85
CA PHE A 129 4.57 4.33 10.69
C PHE A 129 4.18 5.01 12.00
N SER A 130 4.34 4.36 13.17
CA SER A 130 4.10 5.00 14.48
C SER A 130 5.06 6.15 14.79
N LYS A 131 6.20 6.24 14.07
CA LYS A 131 7.16 7.35 14.18
C LYS A 131 6.66 8.64 13.51
N ILE A 132 5.56 8.59 12.75
CA ILE A 132 5.05 9.70 11.94
C ILE A 132 4.00 10.50 12.73
N PRO A 133 4.28 11.77 13.09
CA PRO A 133 3.32 12.59 13.81
C PRO A 133 2.04 12.84 13.00
N GLY A 134 0.88 12.70 13.64
CA GLY A 134 -0.42 12.99 13.02
C GLY A 134 -0.96 11.90 12.09
N LEU A 135 -0.20 10.83 11.83
CA LEU A 135 -0.68 9.68 11.08
C LEU A 135 -1.54 8.77 11.97
N LYS A 136 -2.74 8.43 11.50
CA LYS A 136 -3.58 7.40 12.12
C LYS A 136 -3.24 6.06 11.49
N ILE A 137 -2.96 5.05 12.30
CA ILE A 137 -2.62 3.71 11.83
C ILE A 137 -3.41 2.64 12.57
N GLU A 138 -3.73 1.56 11.87
CA GLU A 138 -4.31 0.34 12.45
C GLU A 138 -3.65 -0.90 11.82
N ASP A 139 -3.47 -1.94 12.63
CA ASP A 139 -3.09 -3.28 12.16
C ASP A 139 -4.27 -4.24 12.37
N TRP A 140 -4.78 -4.77 11.26
CA TRP A 140 -5.91 -5.68 11.23
C TRP A 140 -5.52 -7.15 11.04
N THR A 141 -4.23 -7.43 11.01
CA THR A 141 -3.69 -8.79 10.84
C THR A 141 -3.46 -9.50 12.17
N VAL A 142 -3.46 -8.75 13.27
CA VAL A 142 -3.32 -9.25 14.65
C VAL A 142 -4.62 -9.75 15.27
#